data_AF-A0A378UYS4-F1
#
_entry.id   AF-A0A378UYS4-F1
#
_cell.length_a   1.000
_cell.length_b   1.000
_cell.length_c   1.000
_cell.angle_alpha   90.00
_cell.angle_beta   90.00
_cell.angle_gamma   90.00
#
_symmetry.space_group_name_H-M   'P 1'
#
loop_
_entity.id
_entity.type
_entity.pdbx_description
1 polymer ?
#
loop_
_entity_poly.entity_id
_entity_poly.type
_entity_poly.pdbx_seq_one_letter_code
_entity_poly.pdbx_strand_id
1 'polypeptide(L)'
;MNHDWLLVETLGSEPVVVARGLQTKNLVPISVFLRRNPHLMAIQSAIRESVQAGQGVSTITPKNDRVIRTEVVRMSDGHIHGVHVWIGPTDLDPPQRPIPGPLIWDLTSGWPPTPSNPCATAG
;
A
#
# COMPACT_ATOMS: atom_id res chain seq x y z
N MET A 1 1.08 -1.17 19.69
CA MET A 1 0.57 -0.54 18.45
C MET A 1 0.05 -1.65 17.57
N ASN A 2 -1.16 -1.55 17.04
CA ASN A 2 -1.66 -2.58 16.13
C ASN A 2 -0.82 -2.53 14.84
N HIS A 3 -0.09 -3.61 14.53
CA HIS A 3 0.76 -3.75 13.34
C HIS A 3 -0.09 -4.03 12.10
N ASP A 4 -1.06 -3.15 11.85
CA ASP A 4 -1.93 -3.26 10.70
C ASP A 4 -1.19 -2.91 9.42
N TRP A 5 -1.66 -3.48 8.32
CA TRP A 5 -1.33 -2.98 6.99
C TRP A 5 -1.84 -1.54 6.80
N LEU A 6 -1.01 -0.69 6.22
CA LEU A 6 -1.40 0.62 5.71
C LEU A 6 -1.57 0.51 4.21
N LEU A 7 -2.73 0.90 3.67
CA LEU A 7 -2.88 1.10 2.24
C LEU A 7 -2.47 2.54 1.93
N VAL A 8 -1.49 2.70 1.05
CA VAL A 8 -0.94 3.98 0.63
C VAL A 8 -1.19 4.16 -0.86
N GLU A 9 -1.81 5.25 -1.25
CA GLU A 9 -2.02 5.68 -2.63
C GLU A 9 -0.78 6.43 -3.13
N THR A 10 -0.40 6.23 -4.40
CA THR A 10 0.90 6.67 -4.95
C THR A 10 0.85 7.34 -6.34
N LEU A 11 -0.32 7.70 -6.85
CA LEU A 11 -0.51 8.44 -8.10
C LEU A 11 -0.27 9.94 -7.91
N GLY A 12 -0.44 10.45 -6.68
CA GLY A 12 -0.12 11.84 -6.32
C GLY A 12 1.38 12.13 -6.21
N SER A 13 1.71 13.40 -5.89
CA SER A 13 3.10 13.85 -5.71
C SER A 13 3.74 13.37 -4.40
N GLU A 14 2.93 13.07 -3.39
CA GLU A 14 3.35 12.47 -2.12
C GLU A 14 2.47 11.25 -1.83
N PRO A 15 3.02 10.14 -1.33
CA PRO A 15 2.22 9.00 -0.90
C PRO A 15 1.25 9.36 0.25
N VAL A 16 -0.03 9.00 0.09
CA VAL A 16 -1.07 9.29 1.09
C VAL A 16 -1.71 8.01 1.62
N VAL A 17 -1.95 7.94 2.92
CA VAL A 17 -2.61 6.80 3.58
C VAL A 17 -4.11 6.89 3.35
N VAL A 18 -4.67 5.83 2.76
CA VAL A 18 -6.11 5.68 2.48
C VAL A 18 -6.77 4.62 3.36
N ALA A 19 -6.01 3.70 3.97
CA ALA A 19 -6.54 2.78 4.96
C ALA A 19 -5.50 2.32 5.99
N ARG A 20 -5.98 1.92 7.17
CA ARG A 20 -5.26 1.14 8.17
C ARG A 20 -6.08 -0.12 8.49
N GLY A 21 -5.58 -1.29 8.11
CA GLY A 21 -6.37 -2.51 8.09
C GLY A 21 -7.60 -2.30 7.21
N LEU A 22 -8.80 -2.50 7.77
CA LEU A 22 -10.07 -2.26 7.10
C LEU A 22 -10.62 -0.83 7.30
N GLN A 23 -9.95 0.01 8.10
CA GLN A 23 -10.43 1.36 8.41
C GLN A 23 -9.91 2.37 7.39
N THR A 24 -10.82 3.00 6.65
CA THR A 24 -10.47 4.06 5.69
C THR A 24 -9.92 5.31 6.38
N LYS A 25 -9.12 6.07 5.62
CA LYS A 25 -8.50 7.34 6.00
C LYS A 25 -8.70 8.34 4.87
N ASN A 26 -8.85 9.60 5.25
CA ASN A 26 -9.10 10.68 4.29
C ASN A 26 -7.76 11.21 3.73
N LEU A 27 -7.13 10.42 2.84
CA LEU A 27 -5.95 10.79 2.05
C LEU A 27 -4.89 11.55 2.87
N VAL A 28 -4.45 10.95 3.98
CA VAL A 28 -3.53 11.62 4.91
C VAL A 28 -2.10 11.43 4.43
N PRO A 29 -1.31 12.48 4.18
CA PRO A 29 0.09 12.32 3.79
C PRO A 29 0.85 11.41 4.75
N ILE A 30 1.67 10.50 4.22
CA ILE A 30 2.34 9.51 5.05
C ILE A 30 3.27 10.17 6.08
N SER A 31 3.87 11.30 5.72
CA SER A 31 4.69 12.14 6.60
C SER A 31 3.91 12.64 7.82
N VAL A 32 2.64 13.01 7.62
CA VAL A 32 1.72 13.44 8.69
C VAL A 32 1.23 12.25 9.51
N PHE A 33 0.79 11.18 8.84
CA PHE A 33 0.24 9.99 9.48
C PHE A 33 1.26 9.31 10.40
N LEU A 34 2.53 9.26 9.97
CA LEU A 34 3.63 8.62 10.68
C LEU A 34 4.62 9.63 11.28
N ARG A 35 4.19 10.88 11.54
CA ARG A 35 5.06 11.97 12.03
C ARG A 35 5.90 11.65 13.28
N ARG A 36 5.44 10.72 14.14
CA ARG A 36 6.12 10.28 15.37
C ARG A 36 6.82 8.92 15.21
N ASN A 37 6.77 8.32 14.02
CA ASN A 37 7.39 7.02 13.77
C ASN A 37 8.87 7.23 13.44
N PRO A 38 9.81 6.65 14.23
CA PRO A 38 11.24 6.81 13.98
C PRO A 38 11.71 6.18 12.66
N HIS A 39 10.88 5.36 12.01
CA HIS A 39 11.17 4.67 10.76
C HIS A 39 10.58 5.36 9.52
N LEU A 40 10.02 6.58 9.65
CA LEU A 40 9.33 7.28 8.56
C LEU A 40 10.17 7.33 7.27
N MET A 41 11.45 7.69 7.35
CA MET A 41 12.32 7.76 6.16
C MET A 41 12.51 6.39 5.50
N ALA A 42 12.74 5.34 6.28
CA ALA A 42 12.90 3.98 5.75
C ALA A 42 11.60 3.48 5.07
N ILE A 43 10.45 3.82 5.64
CA ILE A 43 9.13 3.50 5.07
C ILE A 43 8.90 4.23 3.75
N GLN A 44 9.22 5.53 3.69
CA GLN A 44 9.10 6.31 2.45
C GLN A 44 10.05 5.78 1.35
N SER A 45 11.26 5.37 1.71
CA SER A 45 12.19 4.74 0.77
C SER A 45 11.66 3.41 0.25
N ALA A 46 11.16 2.54 1.12
CA ALA A 46 10.58 1.26 0.72
C ALA A 46 9.39 1.43 -0.23
N ILE A 47 8.50 2.39 0.03
CA ILE A 47 7.37 2.72 -0.87
C ILE A 47 7.90 3.15 -2.24
N ARG A 48 8.86 4.09 -2.26
CA ARG A 48 9.44 4.59 -3.52
C ARG A 48 10.10 3.48 -4.32
N GLU A 49 10.89 2.65 -3.65
CA GLU A 49 11.55 1.50 -4.26
C GLU A 49 10.53 0.51 -4.84
N SER A 50 9.46 0.20 -4.11
CA SER A 50 8.40 -0.68 -4.60
C SER A 50 7.67 -0.13 -5.82
N VAL A 51 7.39 1.19 -5.84
CA VAL A 51 6.77 1.83 -7.01
C VAL A 51 7.72 1.80 -8.20
N GLN A 52 9.00 2.12 -8.01
CA GLN A 52 10.01 2.14 -9.08
C GLN A 52 10.30 0.74 -9.64
N ALA A 53 10.39 -0.26 -8.79
CA ALA A 53 10.64 -1.65 -9.18
C ALA A 53 9.36 -2.37 -9.64
N GLY A 54 8.18 -1.83 -9.32
CA GLY A 54 6.90 -2.47 -9.58
C GLY A 54 6.69 -3.78 -8.81
N GLN A 55 7.35 -3.95 -7.66
CA GLN A 55 7.23 -5.14 -6.81
C GLN A 55 7.40 -4.81 -5.33
N GLY A 56 6.88 -5.68 -4.47
CA GLY A 56 7.09 -5.57 -3.03
C GLY A 56 8.55 -5.77 -2.63
N VAL A 57 8.95 -5.09 -1.56
CA VAL A 57 10.24 -5.26 -0.87
C VAL A 57 10.03 -5.66 0.59
N SER A 58 11.01 -6.37 1.13
CA SER A 58 11.09 -6.73 2.55
C SER A 58 12.46 -6.31 3.10
N THR A 59 12.47 -5.29 3.96
CA THR A 59 13.70 -4.68 4.47
C THR A 59 13.76 -4.76 5.99
N ILE A 60 14.90 -5.21 6.52
CA ILE A 60 15.19 -5.18 7.96
C ILE A 60 15.87 -3.85 8.28
N THR A 61 15.37 -3.14 9.28
CA THR A 61 16.01 -1.93 9.83
C THR A 61 16.87 -2.34 11.02
N PRO A 62 18.23 -2.37 10.90
CA PRO A 62 19.09 -2.98 11.92
C PRO A 62 19.01 -2.29 13.28
N LYS A 63 18.78 -0.98 13.30
CA LYS A 63 18.86 -0.16 14.52
C LYS A 63 17.79 -0.51 15.57
N ASN A 64 16.62 -1.00 15.14
CA ASN A 64 15.47 -1.21 16.04
C ASN A 64 14.77 -2.57 15.83
N ASP A 65 15.42 -3.50 15.12
CA ASP A 65 14.90 -4.85 14.88
C ASP A 65 13.48 -4.85 14.28
N ARG A 66 13.28 -4.03 13.23
CA ARG A 66 12.00 -3.89 12.54
C ARG A 66 12.08 -4.41 11.12
N VAL A 67 11.03 -5.06 10.67
CA VAL A 67 10.82 -5.43 9.27
C VAL A 67 9.80 -4.48 8.66
N ILE A 68 10.12 -3.95 7.50
CA ILE A 68 9.20 -3.23 6.63
C ILE A 68 8.88 -4.15 5.47
N ARG A 69 7.61 -4.53 5.32
CA ARG A 69 7.11 -5.32 4.18
C ARG A 69 6.21 -4.45 3.33
N THR A 70 6.34 -4.57 2.02
CA THR A 70 5.53 -3.82 1.06
C THR A 70 4.96 -4.73 -0.01
N GLU A 71 3.77 -4.39 -0.49
CA GLU A 71 3.02 -5.14 -1.49
C GLU A 71 2.41 -4.14 -2.47
N VAL A 72 2.79 -4.20 -3.74
CA VAL A 72 2.29 -3.25 -4.75
C VAL A 72 0.84 -3.54 -5.14
N VAL A 73 0.07 -2.48 -5.34
CA VAL A 73 -1.28 -2.53 -5.89
C VAL A 73 -1.18 -2.08 -7.34
N ARG A 74 -0.93 -3.06 -8.22
CA ARG A 74 -0.88 -2.86 -9.67
C ARG A 74 -2.29 -2.90 -10.26
N MET A 75 -2.61 -1.92 -11.07
CA MET A 75 -3.84 -1.86 -11.85
C MET A 75 -3.70 -2.62 -13.18
N SER A 76 -4.81 -2.91 -13.85
CA SER A 76 -4.83 -3.65 -15.12
C SER A 76 -4.11 -2.94 -16.27
N ASP A 77 -3.88 -1.62 -16.17
CA ASP A 77 -3.12 -0.83 -17.14
C ASP A 77 -1.60 -0.87 -16.90
N GLY A 78 -1.15 -1.61 -15.87
CA GLY A 78 0.25 -1.76 -15.51
C GLY A 78 0.76 -0.73 -14.50
N HIS A 79 0.03 0.36 -14.22
CA HIS A 79 0.45 1.37 -13.28
C HIS A 79 0.31 0.89 -11.83
N ILE A 80 1.18 1.41 -10.96
CA ILE A 80 1.11 1.17 -9.52
C ILE A 80 0.24 2.26 -8.89
N HIS A 81 -0.97 1.89 -8.49
CA HIS A 81 -1.93 2.80 -7.87
C HIS A 81 -1.66 3.01 -6.37
N GLY A 82 -1.01 2.04 -5.74
CA GLY A 82 -0.68 2.12 -4.34
C GLY A 82 0.27 1.04 -3.88
N VAL A 83 0.62 1.12 -2.60
CA VAL A 83 1.47 0.16 -1.90
C VAL A 83 0.82 -0.14 -0.55
N HIS A 84 0.62 -1.41 -0.26
CA HIS A 84 0.36 -1.88 1.11
C HIS A 84 1.67 -1.93 1.88
N VAL A 85 1.71 -1.36 3.08
CA VAL A 85 2.90 -1.30 3.93
C VAL A 85 2.61 -1.90 5.29
N TRP A 86 3.47 -2.79 5.75
CA TRP A 86 3.44 -3.32 7.11
C TRP A 86 4.78 -3.11 7.79
N ILE A 87 4.72 -2.75 9.08
CA ILE A 87 5.91 -2.55 9.91
C ILE A 87 5.71 -3.28 11.24
N GLY A 88 6.61 -4.20 11.56
CA GLY A 88 6.58 -4.94 12.81
C GLY A 88 7.97 -5.39 13.26
N PRO A 89 8.09 -6.02 14.44
CA PRO A 89 9.33 -6.67 14.85
C PRO A 89 9.65 -7.87 13.94
N THR A 90 10.90 -8.35 13.99
CA THR A 90 11.38 -9.46 13.14
C THR A 90 10.79 -10.83 13.48
N ASP A 91 10.28 -10.99 14.70
CA ASP A 91 9.69 -12.21 15.24
C ASP A 91 8.15 -12.27 15.06
N LEU A 92 7.55 -11.23 14.48
CA LEU A 92 6.11 -11.16 14.27
C LEU A 92 5.78 -11.24 12.78
N ASP A 93 4.86 -12.13 12.43
CA ASP A 93 4.28 -12.16 11.11
C ASP A 93 3.21 -11.07 10.93
N PRO A 94 3.09 -10.48 9.72
CA PRO A 94 2.01 -9.55 9.44
C PRO A 94 0.63 -10.24 9.57
N PRO A 95 -0.41 -9.51 10.01
CA PRO A 95 -1.77 -10.03 9.97
C PRO A 95 -2.19 -10.27 8.51
N GLN A 96 -3.29 -11.00 8.30
CA GLN A 96 -3.85 -11.20 6.96
C GLN A 96 -4.06 -9.85 6.27
N ARG A 97 -3.47 -9.72 5.07
CA ARG A 97 -3.53 -8.49 4.29
C ARG A 97 -4.92 -8.31 3.68
N PRO A 98 -5.62 -7.19 3.94
CA PRO A 98 -6.82 -6.84 3.18
C PRO A 98 -6.51 -6.77 1.69
N ILE A 99 -7.39 -7.28 0.84
CA ILE A 99 -7.21 -7.25 -0.62
C ILE A 99 -7.76 -5.92 -1.15
N PRO A 100 -6.93 -5.03 -1.71
CA PRO A 100 -7.41 -3.84 -2.38
C PRO A 100 -7.89 -4.20 -3.79
N GLY A 101 -8.99 -3.60 -4.24
CA GLY A 101 -9.52 -3.74 -5.60
C GLY A 101 -9.22 -2.49 -6.41
N PRO A 102 -8.11 -2.43 -7.18
CA PRO A 102 -7.84 -1.28 -8.04
C PRO A 102 -8.83 -1.27 -9.21
N LEU A 103 -9.34 -0.09 -9.56
CA LEU A 103 -10.25 0.13 -10.69
C LEU A 103 -9.88 1.42 -11.43
N ILE A 104 -10.14 1.47 -12.73
CA ILE A 104 -9.97 2.68 -13.57
C ILE A 104 -11.29 3.02 -14.23
N TRP A 105 -11.76 4.25 -14.04
CA TRP A 105 -12.83 4.77 -14.86
C TRP A 105 -12.23 5.61 -15.99
N ASP A 106 -12.36 5.14 -17.23
CA ASP A 106 -11.99 5.96 -18.39
C ASP A 106 -13.13 6.94 -18.69
N LEU A 107 -12.94 8.18 -18.23
CA LEU A 107 -13.89 9.27 -18.42
C LEU A 107 -13.98 9.73 -19.88
N THR A 108 -13.02 9.35 -20.74
CA THR A 108 -13.01 9.72 -22.16
C THR A 108 -13.88 8.77 -22.99
N SER A 109 -13.75 7.46 -22.78
CA SER A 109 -14.57 6.46 -23.48
C SER A 109 -15.99 6.33 -22.91
N GLY A 110 -16.20 6.77 -21.66
CA GLY A 110 -17.49 6.62 -20.97
C GLY A 110 -17.82 5.17 -20.61
N TRP A 111 -16.88 4.23 -20.81
CA TRP A 111 -17.06 2.81 -20.49
C TRP A 111 -16.66 2.54 -19.02
N PRO A 112 -17.44 1.75 -18.28
CA PRO A 112 -17.07 1.37 -16.91
C PRO A 112 -15.84 0.46 -16.89
N PRO A 113 -15.00 0.49 -15.83
CA PRO A 113 -13.88 -0.43 -15.68
C PRO A 113 -14.30 -1.88 -15.85
N THR A 114 -13.51 -2.67 -16.58
CA THR A 114 -13.52 -4.13 -16.41
C THR A 114 -12.70 -4.46 -15.16
N PRO A 115 -13.29 -4.99 -14.07
CA PRO A 115 -12.53 -5.32 -12.87
C PRO A 115 -11.53 -6.45 -13.17
N SER A 116 -10.31 -6.33 -12.63
CA SER A 116 -9.26 -7.36 -12.76
C SER A 116 -9.54 -8.62 -11.94
N ASN A 117 -10.55 -8.57 -11.07
CA ASN A 117 -11.04 -9.72 -10.32
C ASN A 117 -12.51 -9.93 -10.69
N PRO A 118 -12.86 -10.99 -11.45
CA PRO A 118 -14.26 -11.34 -11.63
C PRO A 118 -14.77 -11.75 -10.25
N CYS A 119 -15.63 -10.93 -9.66
CA CYS A 119 -16.51 -11.42 -8.60
C CYS A 119 -17.12 -12.72 -9.14
N ALA A 120 -16.92 -13.82 -8.40
CA ALA A 120 -17.27 -15.16 -8.80
C ALA A 120 -18.60 -15.18 -9.57
N THR A 121 -18.57 -15.70 -10.80
CA THR A 121 -19.77 -16.21 -11.45
C THR A 121 -20.35 -17.27 -10.53
N ALA A 122 -21.30 -16.88 -9.70
CA ALA A 122 -22.28 -17.80 -9.15
C ALA A 122 -23.13 -18.27 -10.34
N GLY A 123 -22.85 -19.49 -10.78
CA GLY A 123 -23.59 -20.27 -11.75
C GLY A 123 -23.42 -21.74 -11.39
#